data_AF-A0A8J3T388-F1
#
_entry.id   AF-A0A8J3T388-F1
#
_cell.length_a   1.000
_cell.length_b   1.000
_cell.length_c   1.000
_cell.angle_alpha   90.00
_cell.angle_beta   90.00
_cell.angle_gamma   90.00
#
_symmetry.space_group_name_H-M   'P 1'
#
loop_
_entity.id
_entity.type
_entity.pdbx_description
1 polymer ?
#
loop_
_entity_poly.entity_id
_entity_poly.type
_entity_poly.pdbx_seq_one_letter_code
_entity_poly.pdbx_strand_id
1 'polypeptide(L)'
;MIVNAAYRQSDWATTAEGGMHLALGAAAAGARLVRVSSDAVFSGTASRYDETHLPDPTTPYGAAKPAAETAIKGIAPAAALLELAASSCAGIHHLAGTDAVSRHELGVLIARRDGLDPATLPTGLRADTGPPGPLDVRLDGTATRARLTTRLGAHASSSMCRGGGRLRIAPDECDGHRNEHCPALPFPPGMEDNHRMTTARIGPPPVSAAARRPELDAIRALVVVGLIFFHSALVFDARDDFYVKNPETTEATMVLAGLAVVWAMPILFLIAGLGSWHSLRRRGPGGFTMERLRRLGVPLVFATLTIIPVPQWLRLRADPAYHESYLHFLPRFFAVRLEPAEFPFVLQGEHFETGHLWFVVLLLAFSLLIAPLVRLLPRDGGHRLLNRLAMTAERRGAILLPAIPIAAISALLGLEESYAGWSRWAYLLFFLYGFVLAADERFRTAMRRDAVPAAITGLLLFLTGMPAFLVTAASPGGDPFTDMTPLAIGARTLYGAAGWCCVVAIMGLLDRGRKPASPQISPESDTPTGKEAPPDSRTLRMYKYLAAAVLPVYILHQPIVVAVAYGVVRWEAPMAVKYGVIVTASLVLTLIAYDLLVRRTRVTRFLFGMRG
;
A
#
# COMPACT_ATOMS: atom_id res chain seq x y z
N MET A 1 16.82 -25.47 5.28
CA MET A 1 17.79 -24.49 4.75
C MET A 1 17.45 -23.12 5.31
N ILE A 2 18.45 -22.37 5.79
CA ILE A 2 18.31 -21.02 6.35
C ILE A 2 19.19 -20.08 5.53
N VAL A 3 18.69 -18.91 5.12
CA VAL A 3 19.48 -17.89 4.40
C VAL A 3 19.52 -16.63 5.26
N ASN A 4 20.70 -16.26 5.74
CA ASN A 4 20.91 -15.13 6.63
C ASN A 4 21.58 -13.95 5.90
N ALA A 5 20.76 -13.01 5.42
CA ALA A 5 21.21 -11.73 4.86
C ALA A 5 21.10 -10.55 5.85
N ALA A 6 20.75 -10.80 7.13
CA ALA A 6 20.54 -9.73 8.11
C ALA A 6 21.84 -9.01 8.47
N TYR A 7 21.79 -7.67 8.47
CA TYR A 7 22.85 -6.80 8.95
C TYR A 7 22.26 -5.48 9.46
N ARG A 8 23.01 -4.77 10.29
CA ARG A 8 22.77 -3.37 10.63
C ARG A 8 24.12 -2.67 10.72
N GLN A 9 24.28 -1.56 10.00
CA GLN A 9 25.55 -0.82 10.01
C GLN A 9 25.88 -0.38 11.44
N SER A 10 27.15 -0.47 11.82
CA SER A 10 27.69 -0.20 13.18
C SER A 10 27.13 -1.02 14.35
N ASP A 11 26.42 -2.13 14.12
CA ASP A 11 25.88 -3.01 15.18
C ASP A 11 26.50 -4.42 15.09
N TRP A 12 27.38 -4.71 16.05
CA TRP A 12 28.11 -5.98 16.17
C TRP A 12 27.19 -7.14 16.56
N ALA A 13 26.31 -6.95 17.54
CA ALA A 13 25.40 -7.99 18.03
C ALA A 13 24.46 -8.48 16.91
N THR A 14 23.93 -7.55 16.09
CA THR A 14 23.09 -7.92 14.94
C THR A 14 23.89 -8.59 13.81
N THR A 15 25.15 -8.22 13.59
CA THR A 15 25.90 -8.60 12.37
C THR A 15 26.83 -9.82 12.58
N ALA A 16 27.47 -9.93 13.74
CA ALA A 16 28.36 -11.03 14.12
C ALA A 16 27.63 -12.07 14.98
N GLU A 17 27.24 -11.72 16.21
CA GLU A 17 26.64 -12.65 17.19
C GLU A 17 25.33 -13.26 16.69
N GLY A 18 24.44 -12.45 16.08
CA GLY A 18 23.22 -12.94 15.44
C GLY A 18 23.48 -13.89 14.27
N GLY A 19 24.65 -13.80 13.63
CA GLY A 19 25.14 -14.81 12.70
C GLY A 19 25.47 -16.12 13.42
N MET A 20 26.32 -16.04 14.44
CA MET A 20 26.81 -17.20 15.21
C MET A 20 25.67 -18.00 15.85
N HIS A 21 24.70 -17.34 16.47
CA HIS A 21 23.53 -18.00 17.06
C HIS A 21 22.69 -18.74 16.01
N LEU A 22 22.55 -18.18 14.80
CA LEU A 22 21.86 -18.86 13.70
C LEU A 22 22.64 -20.07 13.17
N ALA A 23 23.98 -20.07 13.23
CA ALA A 23 24.79 -21.24 12.88
C ALA A 23 24.65 -22.37 13.91
N LEU A 24 24.70 -22.04 15.21
CA LEU A 24 24.47 -23.00 16.28
C LEU A 24 23.06 -23.62 16.21
N GLY A 25 22.03 -22.79 16.01
CA GLY A 25 20.65 -23.28 15.82
C GLY A 25 20.46 -24.09 14.54
N ALA A 26 21.15 -23.73 13.45
CA ALA A 26 21.11 -24.49 12.20
C ALA A 26 21.77 -25.87 12.36
N ALA A 27 22.94 -25.94 13.02
CA ALA A 27 23.63 -27.20 13.31
C ALA A 27 22.79 -28.12 14.20
N ALA A 28 22.21 -27.59 15.28
CA ALA A 28 21.33 -28.36 16.18
C ALA A 28 20.06 -28.90 15.49
N ALA A 29 19.59 -28.22 14.44
CA ALA A 29 18.42 -28.63 13.65
C ALA A 29 18.76 -29.44 12.39
N GLY A 30 20.03 -29.82 12.16
CA GLY A 30 20.48 -30.49 10.93
C GLY A 30 20.26 -29.66 9.65
N ALA A 31 20.12 -28.34 9.77
CA ALA A 31 19.72 -27.45 8.69
C ALA A 31 20.92 -26.77 8.04
N ARG A 32 21.01 -26.82 6.70
CA ARG A 32 22.00 -26.03 5.94
C ARG A 32 21.79 -24.53 6.12
N LEU A 33 22.82 -23.81 6.58
CA LEU A 33 22.85 -22.34 6.67
C LEU A 33 23.66 -21.74 5.50
N VAL A 34 23.16 -20.62 4.97
CA VAL A 34 23.84 -19.76 4.00
C VAL A 34 23.96 -18.35 4.59
N ARG A 35 25.17 -17.80 4.66
CA ARG A 35 25.42 -16.42 5.12
C ARG A 35 25.77 -15.53 3.92
N VAL A 36 25.12 -14.38 3.80
CA VAL A 36 25.46 -13.35 2.80
C VAL A 36 26.44 -12.35 3.41
N SER A 37 27.65 -12.26 2.86
CA SER A 37 28.67 -11.30 3.28
C SER A 37 28.80 -10.10 2.33
N SER A 38 29.93 -9.38 2.37
CA SER A 38 30.20 -8.17 1.58
C SER A 38 31.68 -8.13 1.19
N ASP A 39 31.96 -7.62 0.00
CA ASP A 39 33.24 -7.03 -0.43
C ASP A 39 33.93 -6.11 0.60
N ALA A 40 33.16 -5.42 1.45
CA ALA A 40 33.64 -4.52 2.51
C ALA A 40 34.51 -5.18 3.60
N VAL A 41 34.72 -6.50 3.53
CA VAL A 41 35.72 -7.22 4.35
C VAL A 41 37.16 -6.91 3.94
N PHE A 42 37.38 -6.33 2.78
CA PHE A 42 38.70 -6.05 2.22
C PHE A 42 39.08 -4.56 2.23
N SER A 43 40.37 -4.24 2.37
CA SER A 43 40.91 -2.87 2.39
C SER A 43 40.97 -2.19 1.03
N GLY A 44 41.03 -2.97 -0.05
CA GLY A 44 41.31 -2.47 -1.40
C GLY A 44 42.78 -2.19 -1.70
N THR A 45 43.71 -2.71 -0.88
CA THR A 45 45.16 -2.58 -1.10
C THR A 45 45.72 -3.60 -2.12
N ALA A 46 45.10 -4.77 -2.25
CA ALA A 46 45.47 -5.76 -3.25
C ALA A 46 44.81 -5.49 -4.61
N SER A 47 45.49 -5.82 -5.71
CA SER A 47 44.99 -5.63 -7.07
C SER A 47 43.78 -6.50 -7.42
N ARG A 48 43.63 -7.65 -6.74
CA ARG A 48 42.49 -8.57 -6.75
C ARG A 48 42.45 -9.34 -5.43
N TYR A 49 41.27 -9.82 -5.05
CA TYR A 49 41.05 -10.68 -3.89
C TYR A 49 40.36 -11.97 -4.34
N ASP A 50 41.01 -13.12 -4.18
CA ASP A 50 40.41 -14.44 -4.38
C ASP A 50 39.84 -15.01 -3.07
N GLU A 51 39.15 -16.15 -3.13
CA GLU A 51 38.49 -16.76 -1.96
C GLU A 51 39.42 -17.28 -0.85
N THR A 52 40.74 -17.21 -1.04
CA THR A 52 41.75 -17.59 -0.04
C THR A 52 42.36 -16.40 0.69
N HIS A 53 42.10 -15.17 0.23
CA HIS A 53 42.60 -13.96 0.87
C HIS A 53 42.01 -13.76 2.27
N LEU A 54 42.86 -13.39 3.24
CA LEU A 54 42.42 -13.04 4.58
C LEU A 54 41.76 -11.65 4.59
N PRO A 55 40.61 -11.49 5.27
CA PRO A 55 39.98 -10.18 5.45
C PRO A 55 40.87 -9.14 6.15
N ASP A 56 40.95 -7.94 5.56
CA ASP A 56 41.71 -6.79 6.05
C ASP A 56 40.84 -5.51 6.14
N PRO A 57 39.76 -5.51 6.94
CA PRO A 57 38.72 -4.48 6.84
C PRO A 57 39.12 -3.12 7.43
N THR A 58 38.87 -2.06 6.65
CA THR A 58 39.12 -0.66 7.04
C THR A 58 37.93 0.02 7.75
N THR A 59 36.84 -0.71 8.03
CA THR A 59 35.61 -0.14 8.64
C THR A 59 35.00 -1.07 9.70
N PRO A 60 34.28 -0.55 10.72
CA PRO A 60 33.60 -1.39 11.72
C PRO A 60 32.55 -2.35 11.13
N TYR A 61 31.88 -1.95 10.05
CA TYR A 61 30.97 -2.84 9.30
C TYR A 61 31.76 -3.96 8.60
N GLY A 62 32.88 -3.60 7.98
CA GLY A 62 33.84 -4.53 7.40
C GLY A 62 34.47 -5.46 8.42
N ALA A 63 34.61 -5.08 9.69
CA ALA A 63 35.15 -5.93 10.76
C ALA A 63 34.12 -6.90 11.35
N ALA A 64 32.83 -6.53 11.38
CA ALA A 64 31.76 -7.39 11.88
C ALA A 64 31.39 -8.54 10.92
N LYS A 65 31.72 -8.43 9.62
CA LYS A 65 31.46 -9.46 8.61
C LYS A 65 32.43 -10.67 8.69
N PRO A 66 33.76 -10.52 8.76
CA PRO A 66 34.76 -11.58 8.91
C PRO A 66 34.62 -12.36 10.21
N ALA A 67 34.22 -11.69 11.30
CA ALA A 67 33.89 -12.36 12.55
C ALA A 67 32.74 -13.37 12.38
N ALA A 68 31.73 -13.01 11.56
CA ALA A 68 30.65 -13.93 11.20
C ALA A 68 31.09 -15.00 10.18
N GLU A 69 31.97 -14.69 9.23
CA GLU A 69 32.50 -15.65 8.23
C GLU A 69 33.41 -16.71 8.86
N THR A 70 34.25 -16.31 9.81
CA THR A 70 35.20 -17.19 10.50
C THR A 70 34.45 -18.22 11.34
N ALA A 71 33.32 -17.82 11.93
CA ALA A 71 32.39 -18.73 12.59
C ALA A 71 31.49 -19.53 11.62
N ILE A 72 31.37 -19.14 10.34
CA ILE A 72 30.35 -19.65 9.40
C ILE A 72 30.87 -19.66 7.95
N LYS A 73 31.57 -20.72 7.55
CA LYS A 73 31.99 -20.92 6.15
C LYS A 73 30.87 -21.63 5.34
N GLY A 74 29.98 -20.85 4.73
CA GLY A 74 28.87 -21.33 3.88
C GLY A 74 28.10 -20.21 3.15
N ILE A 75 27.91 -20.38 1.83
CA ILE A 75 27.85 -19.33 0.78
C ILE A 75 26.46 -19.08 0.15
N ALA A 76 26.17 -17.85 -0.36
CA ALA A 76 25.71 -17.58 -1.76
C ALA A 76 24.81 -16.31 -2.02
N PRO A 77 24.66 -15.87 -3.31
CA PRO A 77 23.54 -15.02 -3.83
C PRO A 77 22.59 -15.59 -4.94
N ALA A 78 21.33 -15.10 -4.96
CA ALA A 78 20.04 -15.68 -5.44
C ALA A 78 19.95 -16.91 -6.39
N ALA A 79 20.36 -16.84 -7.67
CA ALA A 79 20.15 -17.96 -8.61
C ALA A 79 21.25 -19.03 -8.45
N ALA A 80 22.50 -18.58 -8.41
CA ALA A 80 23.63 -19.38 -7.94
C ALA A 80 23.46 -19.80 -6.45
N LEU A 81 22.62 -19.14 -5.66
CA LEU A 81 22.20 -19.54 -4.31
C LEU A 81 21.46 -20.87 -4.33
N LEU A 82 20.46 -20.98 -5.21
CA LEU A 82 19.69 -22.20 -5.36
C LEU A 82 20.57 -23.33 -5.90
N GLU A 83 21.46 -23.02 -6.85
CA GLU A 83 22.41 -23.98 -7.42
C GLU A 83 23.46 -24.46 -6.40
N LEU A 84 24.17 -23.54 -5.72
CA LEU A 84 25.16 -23.88 -4.70
C LEU A 84 24.54 -24.53 -3.47
N ALA A 85 23.34 -24.08 -3.04
CA ALA A 85 22.64 -24.68 -1.91
C ALA A 85 21.94 -26.02 -2.26
N ALA A 86 21.83 -26.38 -3.54
CA ALA A 86 21.49 -27.74 -4.00
C ALA A 86 22.73 -28.63 -4.18
N SER A 87 23.89 -28.06 -4.50
CA SER A 87 25.17 -28.78 -4.63
C SER A 87 25.75 -29.24 -3.29
N SER A 88 26.72 -30.16 -3.29
CA SER A 88 27.49 -30.56 -2.09
C SER A 88 28.58 -29.55 -1.67
N CYS A 89 28.70 -28.39 -2.32
CA CYS A 89 29.80 -27.44 -2.06
C CYS A 89 29.73 -26.77 -0.67
N ALA A 90 30.91 -26.63 -0.05
CA ALA A 90 31.16 -25.91 1.20
C ALA A 90 32.44 -25.06 1.08
N GLY A 91 32.57 -23.99 1.88
CA GLY A 91 33.75 -23.10 1.90
C GLY A 91 33.41 -21.61 1.86
N ILE A 92 34.26 -20.83 1.18
CA ILE A 92 34.05 -19.43 0.78
C ILE A 92 34.08 -19.38 -0.75
N HIS A 93 33.19 -18.61 -1.38
CA HIS A 93 33.00 -18.48 -2.84
C HIS A 93 32.65 -17.02 -3.15
N HIS A 94 33.36 -16.40 -4.07
CA HIS A 94 33.05 -15.04 -4.53
C HIS A 94 32.03 -15.07 -5.67
N LEU A 95 30.87 -14.43 -5.45
CA LEU A 95 29.89 -14.20 -6.50
C LEU A 95 29.69 -12.70 -6.74
N ALA A 96 30.54 -12.14 -7.59
CA ALA A 96 30.48 -10.77 -8.07
C ALA A 96 30.17 -10.71 -9.58
N GLY A 97 30.03 -9.50 -10.14
CA GLY A 97 30.06 -9.29 -11.58
C GLY A 97 31.42 -9.70 -12.17
N THR A 98 31.47 -10.03 -13.45
CA THR A 98 32.73 -10.42 -14.11
C THR A 98 33.66 -9.23 -14.40
N ASP A 99 33.09 -8.03 -14.49
CA ASP A 99 33.80 -6.76 -14.68
C ASP A 99 33.68 -5.89 -13.43
N ALA A 100 34.79 -5.27 -13.02
CA ALA A 100 34.78 -4.22 -12.01
C ALA A 100 34.26 -2.92 -12.63
N VAL A 101 33.27 -2.29 -11.99
CA VAL A 101 32.67 -1.02 -12.42
C VAL A 101 32.63 -0.02 -11.27
N SER A 102 32.94 1.24 -11.53
CA SER A 102 32.72 2.31 -10.56
C SER A 102 31.23 2.57 -10.34
N ARG A 103 30.89 3.19 -9.20
CA ARG A 103 29.50 3.62 -8.91
C ARG A 103 28.94 4.57 -9.97
N HIS A 104 29.81 5.39 -10.56
CA HIS A 104 29.44 6.33 -11.63
C HIS A 104 29.15 5.59 -12.94
N GLU A 105 30.02 4.68 -13.38
CA GLU A 105 29.80 3.87 -14.59
C GLU A 105 28.53 2.99 -14.47
N LEU A 106 28.30 2.39 -13.30
CA LEU A 106 27.05 1.67 -13.02
C LEU A 106 25.83 2.59 -13.13
N GLY A 107 25.92 3.83 -12.64
CA GLY A 107 24.90 4.85 -12.80
C GLY A 107 24.63 5.19 -14.27
N VAL A 108 25.68 5.37 -15.08
CA VAL A 108 25.60 5.64 -16.52
C VAL A 108 24.96 4.46 -17.26
N LEU A 109 25.31 3.22 -16.92
CA LEU A 109 24.71 2.02 -17.50
C LEU A 109 23.22 1.90 -17.18
N ILE A 110 22.81 2.21 -15.94
CA ILE A 110 21.40 2.26 -15.53
C ILE A 110 20.65 3.38 -16.27
N ALA A 111 21.23 4.58 -16.34
CA ALA A 111 20.61 5.72 -17.03
C ALA A 111 20.36 5.41 -18.51
N ARG A 112 21.35 4.84 -19.22
CA ARG A 112 21.21 4.41 -20.62
C ARG A 112 20.16 3.32 -20.81
N ARG A 113 20.08 2.34 -19.90
CA ARG A 113 19.06 1.27 -19.94
C ARG A 113 17.64 1.82 -19.75
N ASP A 114 17.49 2.79 -18.85
CA ASP A 114 16.19 3.33 -18.43
C ASP A 114 15.76 4.58 -19.24
N GLY A 115 16.52 4.97 -20.26
CA GLY A 115 16.22 6.11 -21.14
C GLY A 115 16.41 7.49 -20.50
N LEU A 116 17.27 7.58 -19.48
CA LEU A 116 17.60 8.80 -18.74
C LEU A 116 18.92 9.39 -19.25
N ASP A 117 19.04 10.72 -19.25
CA ASP A 117 20.26 11.41 -19.66
C ASP A 117 21.41 11.19 -18.65
N PRO A 118 22.51 10.49 -19.03
CA PRO A 118 23.63 10.23 -18.13
C PRO A 118 24.41 11.50 -17.74
N ALA A 119 24.30 12.60 -18.49
CA ALA A 119 24.98 13.86 -18.16
C ALA A 119 24.42 14.53 -16.88
N THR A 120 23.26 14.09 -16.40
CA THR A 120 22.64 14.56 -15.15
C THR A 120 23.16 13.85 -13.88
N LEU A 121 24.04 12.86 -14.03
CA LEU A 121 24.59 12.11 -12.89
C LEU A 121 25.70 12.90 -12.18
N PRO A 122 25.65 13.07 -10.85
CA PRO A 122 26.71 13.76 -10.12
C PRO A 122 28.00 12.92 -10.06
N THR A 123 29.11 13.54 -10.44
CA THR A 123 30.46 12.99 -10.33
C THR A 123 31.18 13.50 -9.08
N GLY A 124 32.00 12.65 -8.43
CA GLY A 124 32.90 13.03 -7.34
C GLY A 124 33.86 11.90 -6.99
N LEU A 125 35.02 12.21 -6.40
CA LEU A 125 35.98 11.19 -5.99
C LEU A 125 35.54 10.52 -4.68
N ARG A 126 35.71 9.20 -4.57
CA ARG A 126 35.44 8.48 -3.32
C ARG A 126 36.34 8.96 -2.17
N ALA A 127 37.56 9.40 -2.48
CA ALA A 127 38.51 9.99 -1.52
C ALA A 127 37.92 11.20 -0.77
N ASP A 128 37.06 12.00 -1.42
CA ASP A 128 36.49 13.23 -0.86
C ASP A 128 35.25 12.96 0.02
N THR A 129 34.90 11.70 0.25
CA THR A 129 33.65 11.30 0.92
C THR A 129 33.90 10.47 2.17
N GLY A 130 33.70 11.07 3.35
CA GLY A 130 33.71 10.32 4.62
C GLY A 130 32.48 9.39 4.77
N PRO A 131 32.49 8.42 5.69
CA PRO A 131 33.67 7.86 6.37
C PRO A 131 34.56 7.06 5.40
N PRO A 132 35.82 6.75 5.79
CA PRO A 132 36.73 5.95 4.96
C PRO A 132 36.13 4.59 4.61
N GLY A 133 36.54 4.08 3.45
CA GLY A 133 36.24 2.75 2.96
C GLY A 133 37.06 2.47 1.70
N PRO A 134 37.16 1.21 1.26
CA PRO A 134 38.04 0.83 0.16
C PRO A 134 37.73 1.61 -1.12
N LEU A 135 38.79 2.01 -1.84
CA LEU A 135 38.69 2.81 -3.06
C LEU A 135 38.43 1.95 -4.31
N ASP A 136 38.99 0.74 -4.35
CA ASP A 136 38.80 -0.28 -5.38
C ASP A 136 38.74 -1.65 -4.69
N VAL A 137 37.77 -2.50 -5.01
CA VAL A 137 37.69 -3.88 -4.52
C VAL A 137 37.29 -4.77 -5.69
N ARG A 138 38.16 -5.72 -6.03
CA ARG A 138 37.98 -6.62 -7.17
C ARG A 138 38.01 -8.06 -6.68
N LEU A 139 36.82 -8.64 -6.53
CA LEU A 139 36.67 -10.04 -6.16
C LEU A 139 36.91 -10.91 -7.40
N ASP A 140 37.90 -11.80 -7.35
CA ASP A 140 38.00 -12.88 -8.32
C ASP A 140 37.02 -13.98 -7.93
N GLY A 141 36.10 -14.31 -8.84
CA GLY A 141 35.12 -15.39 -8.69
C GLY A 141 35.30 -16.50 -9.72
N THR A 142 36.49 -16.62 -10.32
CA THR A 142 36.74 -17.59 -11.41
C THR A 142 36.60 -19.04 -10.92
N ALA A 143 37.09 -19.36 -9.72
CA ALA A 143 36.93 -20.67 -9.09
C ALA A 143 35.46 -21.01 -8.80
N THR A 144 34.69 -20.03 -8.32
CA THR A 144 33.24 -20.16 -8.09
C THR A 144 32.48 -20.35 -9.42
N ARG A 145 32.80 -19.56 -10.45
CA ARG A 145 32.16 -19.63 -11.78
C ARG A 145 32.39 -20.96 -12.49
N ALA A 146 33.55 -21.60 -12.32
CA ALA A 146 33.83 -22.91 -12.88
C ALA A 146 32.90 -24.03 -12.34
N ARG A 147 32.19 -23.76 -11.23
CA ARG A 147 31.26 -24.69 -10.56
C ARG A 147 29.78 -24.35 -10.77
N LEU A 148 29.48 -23.36 -11.61
CA LEU A 148 28.12 -22.87 -11.86
C LEU A 148 27.71 -23.07 -13.32
N THR A 149 26.56 -23.70 -13.54
CA THR A 149 25.84 -23.68 -14.83
C THR A 149 25.19 -22.32 -15.07
N THR A 150 24.82 -21.59 -13.99
CA THR A 150 24.31 -20.22 -14.06
C THR A 150 25.39 -19.26 -14.58
N ARG A 151 25.31 -18.87 -15.87
CA ARG A 151 26.26 -17.93 -16.50
C ARG A 151 26.07 -16.48 -16.01
N LEU A 152 26.93 -16.05 -15.07
CA LEU A 152 27.10 -14.63 -14.73
C LEU A 152 27.45 -13.81 -15.99
N GLY A 153 26.84 -12.64 -16.14
CA GLY A 153 27.02 -11.78 -17.32
C GLY A 153 28.37 -11.09 -17.36
N ALA A 154 28.80 -10.73 -18.58
CA ALA A 154 29.95 -9.88 -18.86
C ALA A 154 29.52 -8.69 -19.73
N HIS A 155 30.10 -7.52 -19.48
CA HIS A 155 29.92 -6.33 -20.30
C HIS A 155 31.02 -6.27 -21.36
N ALA A 156 30.63 -6.33 -22.63
CA ALA A 156 31.55 -6.00 -23.72
C ALA A 156 31.88 -4.50 -23.66
N SER A 157 32.99 -4.15 -23.03
CA SER A 157 33.53 -2.79 -23.04
C SER A 157 34.09 -2.47 -24.42
N SER A 158 33.38 -1.63 -25.18
CA SER A 158 33.90 -1.09 -26.44
C SER A 158 35.04 -0.12 -26.12
N SER A 159 36.25 -0.46 -26.56
CA SER A 159 37.48 0.28 -26.37
C SER A 159 37.35 1.79 -26.63
N MET A 160 37.91 2.61 -25.74
CA MET A 160 38.34 3.97 -26.09
C MET A 160 39.83 4.15 -25.77
N CYS A 161 40.56 4.61 -26.78
CA CYS A 161 42.00 4.55 -26.93
C CYS A 161 42.85 5.05 -25.74
N ARG A 162 43.90 4.28 -25.43
CA ARG A 162 45.24 4.86 -25.16
C ARG A 162 46.25 4.17 -26.06
N GLY A 163 46.70 4.88 -27.09
CA GLY A 163 47.84 4.47 -27.91
C GLY A 163 49.15 5.00 -27.34
N GLY A 164 50.27 4.40 -27.77
CA GLY A 164 51.63 4.92 -27.52
C GLY A 164 52.41 4.14 -26.46
N GLY A 165 53.17 3.12 -26.91
CA GLY A 165 54.11 2.39 -26.05
C GLY A 165 54.56 1.08 -26.69
N ARG A 166 55.69 1.10 -27.41
CA ARG A 166 56.30 -0.11 -27.97
C ARG A 166 56.99 -0.91 -26.86
N LEU A 167 56.79 -2.24 -26.83
CA LEU A 167 57.92 -3.17 -26.89
C LEU A 167 57.48 -4.55 -27.39
N ARG A 168 58.28 -5.16 -28.27
CA ARG A 168 58.19 -6.59 -28.61
C ARG A 168 59.02 -7.37 -27.59
N ILE A 169 58.48 -8.48 -27.08
CA ILE A 169 59.25 -9.71 -26.84
C ILE A 169 58.34 -10.88 -27.26
N ALA A 170 58.93 -11.85 -27.96
CA ALA A 170 58.40 -13.17 -28.30
C ALA A 170 59.62 -14.12 -28.34
N PRO A 171 59.43 -15.43 -28.53
CA PRO A 171 58.64 -16.36 -27.71
C PRO A 171 59.49 -17.57 -27.25
N ASP A 172 59.08 -18.29 -26.20
CA ASP A 172 59.57 -19.63 -25.81
C ASP A 172 58.45 -20.28 -24.95
N GLU A 173 58.16 -21.59 -24.92
CA GLU A 173 58.69 -22.77 -25.64
C GLU A 173 57.63 -23.90 -25.66
N CYS A 174 57.97 -25.03 -26.30
CA CYS A 174 57.26 -26.33 -26.45
C CYS A 174 56.69 -26.95 -25.15
N ASP A 175 55.93 -28.05 -25.09
CA ASP A 175 55.42 -29.11 -26.00
C ASP A 175 54.16 -29.71 -25.30
N GLY A 176 53.25 -30.53 -25.84
CA GLY A 176 53.22 -31.38 -27.03
C GLY A 176 51.95 -32.28 -27.01
N HIS A 177 51.91 -33.31 -27.85
CA HIS A 177 50.84 -34.33 -28.01
C HIS A 177 49.49 -33.93 -28.66
N ARG A 178 49.49 -33.93 -30.01
CA ARG A 178 48.85 -34.95 -30.88
C ARG A 178 47.77 -35.83 -30.19
N ASN A 179 46.58 -36.09 -30.75
CA ASN A 179 46.09 -36.13 -32.15
C ASN A 179 44.51 -36.05 -32.14
N GLU A 180 43.68 -36.06 -33.20
CA GLU A 180 43.79 -36.36 -34.65
C GLU A 180 42.60 -35.80 -35.49
N HIS A 181 42.48 -36.22 -36.77
CA HIS A 181 41.31 -36.35 -37.70
C HIS A 181 39.99 -35.55 -37.44
N CYS A 182 39.33 -34.87 -38.41
CA CYS A 182 39.44 -34.76 -39.89
C CYS A 182 38.61 -33.51 -40.40
N PRO A 183 38.32 -33.26 -41.71
CA PRO A 183 39.12 -32.49 -42.67
C PRO A 183 38.53 -31.14 -43.21
N ALA A 184 39.45 -30.28 -43.66
CA ALA A 184 39.46 -29.36 -44.84
C ALA A 184 38.20 -28.66 -45.46
N LEU A 185 38.27 -27.30 -45.47
CA LEU A 185 37.99 -26.35 -46.60
C LEU A 185 36.53 -26.10 -47.08
N PRO A 186 36.22 -24.98 -47.81
CA PRO A 186 36.86 -23.65 -47.90
C PRO A 186 35.89 -22.46 -47.62
N PHE A 187 36.40 -21.22 -47.53
CA PHE A 187 35.59 -19.99 -47.64
C PHE A 187 35.55 -19.46 -49.08
N PRO A 188 34.36 -19.15 -49.61
CA PRO A 188 34.18 -18.10 -50.63
C PRO A 188 33.12 -17.03 -50.19
N PRO A 189 33.07 -15.87 -50.87
CA PRO A 189 32.51 -14.64 -50.28
C PRO A 189 31.06 -14.32 -50.69
N GLY A 190 30.36 -13.59 -49.83
CA GLY A 190 29.03 -13.03 -50.09
C GLY A 190 28.69 -11.97 -49.05
N MET A 191 28.33 -10.77 -49.51
CA MET A 191 27.89 -9.65 -48.70
C MET A 191 26.39 -9.76 -48.41
N GLU A 192 25.97 -9.25 -47.25
CA GLU A 192 24.56 -9.02 -46.86
C GLU A 192 23.65 -10.25 -46.73
N ASP A 193 23.35 -10.63 -45.48
CA ASP A 193 21.93 -10.71 -45.11
C ASP A 193 21.67 -10.41 -43.62
N ASN A 194 20.45 -9.96 -43.32
CA ASN A 194 19.99 -9.64 -41.97
C ASN A 194 19.69 -10.93 -41.18
N HIS A 195 20.21 -11.03 -39.94
CA HIS A 195 19.40 -11.27 -38.73
C HIS A 195 20.29 -11.42 -37.47
N ARG A 196 20.11 -10.53 -36.49
CA ARG A 196 20.72 -10.68 -35.15
C ARG A 196 19.88 -11.62 -34.28
N MET A 197 20.25 -12.90 -34.24
CA MET A 197 19.72 -13.88 -33.29
C MET A 197 20.07 -13.46 -31.85
N THR A 198 19.08 -12.92 -31.13
CA THR A 198 19.31 -12.23 -29.85
C THR A 198 19.04 -13.16 -28.67
N THR A 199 20.10 -13.76 -28.11
CA THR A 199 20.00 -14.66 -26.96
C THR A 199 19.71 -13.90 -25.65
N ALA A 200 18.43 -13.67 -25.37
CA ALA A 200 17.96 -13.03 -24.14
C ALA A 200 18.30 -13.86 -22.89
N ARG A 201 19.25 -13.38 -22.06
CA ARG A 201 19.50 -13.97 -20.73
C ARG A 201 18.55 -13.39 -19.69
N ILE A 202 17.80 -14.26 -19.04
CA ILE A 202 16.87 -13.94 -17.96
C ILE A 202 17.66 -13.59 -16.70
N GLY A 203 17.64 -12.32 -16.29
CA GLY A 203 18.07 -11.89 -14.97
C GLY A 203 16.96 -12.09 -13.92
N PRO A 204 17.29 -12.28 -12.62
CA PRO A 204 16.28 -12.38 -11.58
C PRO A 204 15.47 -11.07 -11.50
N PRO A 205 14.14 -11.13 -11.37
CA PRO A 205 13.31 -9.93 -11.36
C PRO A 205 13.67 -9.05 -10.16
N PRO A 206 13.65 -7.71 -10.31
CA PRO A 206 13.92 -6.80 -9.19
C PRO A 206 12.89 -7.04 -8.08
N VAL A 207 13.36 -7.13 -6.83
CA VAL A 207 12.49 -7.28 -5.66
C VAL A 207 11.56 -6.07 -5.61
N SER A 208 10.30 -6.26 -6.00
CA SER A 208 9.36 -5.15 -6.13
C SER A 208 9.22 -4.44 -4.78
N ALA A 209 9.46 -3.13 -4.76
CA ALA A 209 9.01 -2.30 -3.66
C ALA A 209 7.49 -2.46 -3.56
N ALA A 210 7.04 -3.13 -2.49
CA ALA A 210 5.69 -3.72 -2.35
C ALA A 210 4.63 -2.88 -3.08
N ALA A 211 4.17 -3.39 -4.23
CA ALA A 211 3.53 -2.57 -5.25
C ALA A 211 2.36 -1.79 -4.65
N ARG A 212 2.45 -0.46 -4.67
CA ARG A 212 1.34 0.41 -4.26
C ARG A 212 0.12 0.00 -5.07
N ARG A 213 -0.99 -0.31 -4.39
CA ARG A 213 -2.23 -0.82 -4.99
C ARG A 213 -3.08 0.38 -5.48
N PRO A 214 -2.95 0.85 -6.75
CA PRO A 214 -3.71 2.03 -7.22
C PRO A 214 -5.22 1.81 -7.14
N GLU A 215 -5.69 0.57 -7.23
CA GLU A 215 -7.11 0.23 -7.10
C GLU A 215 -7.68 0.62 -5.72
N LEU A 216 -6.92 0.50 -4.63
CA LEU A 216 -7.36 0.90 -3.29
C LEU A 216 -7.30 2.43 -3.10
N ASP A 217 -6.50 3.12 -3.90
CA ASP A 217 -6.52 4.58 -3.96
C ASP A 217 -7.73 5.06 -4.79
N ALA A 218 -8.08 4.32 -5.85
CA ALA A 218 -9.22 4.59 -6.72
C ALA A 218 -10.57 4.34 -6.01
N ILE A 219 -10.77 3.22 -5.29
CA ILE A 219 -11.98 2.98 -4.49
C ILE A 219 -12.20 4.13 -3.48
N ARG A 220 -11.13 4.51 -2.74
CA ARG A 220 -11.24 5.57 -1.73
C ARG A 220 -11.63 6.91 -2.34
N ALA A 221 -11.08 7.23 -3.51
CA ALA A 221 -11.44 8.43 -4.24
C ALA A 221 -12.87 8.38 -4.79
N LEU A 222 -13.30 7.23 -5.35
CA LEU A 222 -14.66 7.01 -5.83
C LEU A 222 -15.68 7.22 -4.71
N VAL A 223 -15.47 6.62 -3.54
CA VAL A 223 -16.36 6.80 -2.39
C VAL A 223 -16.36 8.26 -1.93
N VAL A 224 -15.21 8.91 -1.76
CA VAL A 224 -15.15 10.31 -1.29
C VAL A 224 -15.78 11.30 -2.28
N VAL A 225 -15.65 11.08 -3.59
CA VAL A 225 -16.41 11.88 -4.59
C VAL A 225 -17.90 11.53 -4.51
N GLY A 226 -18.26 10.26 -4.33
CA GLY A 226 -19.63 9.80 -4.11
C GLY A 226 -20.33 10.44 -2.90
N LEU A 227 -19.58 10.81 -1.84
CA LEU A 227 -20.14 11.52 -0.68
C LEU A 227 -20.75 12.88 -1.06
N ILE A 228 -20.26 13.55 -2.11
CA ILE A 228 -20.87 14.79 -2.62
C ILE A 228 -22.28 14.51 -3.14
N PHE A 229 -22.45 13.45 -3.94
CA PHE A 229 -23.75 13.03 -4.47
C PHE A 229 -24.71 12.57 -3.35
N PHE A 230 -24.17 11.88 -2.34
CA PHE A 230 -24.88 11.39 -1.16
C PHE A 230 -25.40 12.55 -0.30
N HIS A 231 -24.53 13.43 0.19
CA HIS A 231 -24.96 14.56 1.03
C HIS A 231 -25.82 15.58 0.26
N SER A 232 -25.64 15.72 -1.06
CA SER A 232 -26.56 16.52 -1.89
C SER A 232 -27.94 15.88 -1.99
N ALA A 233 -28.06 14.56 -1.82
CA ALA A 233 -29.33 13.84 -1.82
C ALA A 233 -30.07 13.96 -0.48
N LEU A 234 -29.35 13.98 0.64
CA LEU A 234 -29.94 14.16 1.99
C LEU A 234 -30.71 15.48 2.15
N VAL A 235 -30.35 16.53 1.39
CA VAL A 235 -31.12 17.79 1.28
C VAL A 235 -32.58 17.55 0.87
N PHE A 236 -32.85 16.48 0.11
CA PHE A 236 -34.17 16.12 -0.43
C PHE A 236 -34.76 14.87 0.22
N ASP A 237 -34.08 14.25 1.18
CA ASP A 237 -34.59 13.06 1.87
C ASP A 237 -35.78 13.41 2.76
N ALA A 238 -36.79 12.56 2.86
CA ALA A 238 -38.00 12.82 3.64
C ALA A 238 -37.87 12.52 5.16
N ARG A 239 -36.79 11.84 5.60
CA ARG A 239 -36.66 11.28 6.95
C ARG A 239 -35.37 11.72 7.67
N ASP A 240 -34.25 11.84 6.95
CA ASP A 240 -32.92 12.19 7.48
C ASP A 240 -32.85 13.67 7.95
N ASP A 241 -32.30 13.93 9.15
CA ASP A 241 -32.14 15.27 9.72
C ASP A 241 -30.89 16.00 9.18
N PHE A 242 -30.94 16.42 7.92
CA PHE A 242 -29.86 17.17 7.27
C PHE A 242 -29.94 18.69 7.54
N TYR A 243 -28.78 19.34 7.70
CA TYR A 243 -28.61 20.78 8.03
C TYR A 243 -29.55 21.76 7.31
N VAL A 244 -29.82 21.51 6.03
CA VAL A 244 -30.71 22.31 5.21
C VAL A 244 -31.54 21.34 4.38
N LYS A 245 -32.87 21.47 4.46
CA LYS A 245 -33.83 20.66 3.71
C LYS A 245 -34.50 21.47 2.61
N ASN A 246 -34.81 20.83 1.49
CA ASN A 246 -35.71 21.38 0.49
C ASN A 246 -37.18 21.20 0.94
N PRO A 247 -38.11 22.12 0.63
CA PRO A 247 -39.52 21.98 1.03
C PRO A 247 -40.22 20.74 0.44
N GLU A 248 -39.82 20.34 -0.77
CA GLU A 248 -40.24 19.08 -1.39
C GLU A 248 -39.20 17.99 -1.12
N THR A 249 -39.62 16.85 -0.60
CA THR A 249 -38.75 15.71 -0.25
C THR A 249 -39.20 14.40 -0.90
N THR A 250 -38.37 13.37 -0.82
CA THR A 250 -38.65 12.03 -1.34
C THR A 250 -38.11 10.94 -0.41
N GLU A 251 -38.73 9.76 -0.42
CA GLU A 251 -38.21 8.57 0.27
C GLU A 251 -37.27 7.74 -0.61
N ALA A 252 -37.19 8.01 -1.92
CA ALA A 252 -36.35 7.25 -2.86
C ALA A 252 -34.85 7.37 -2.54
N THR A 253 -34.45 8.48 -1.91
CA THR A 253 -33.12 8.73 -1.38
C THR A 253 -32.69 7.66 -0.38
N MET A 254 -33.55 7.20 0.54
CA MET A 254 -33.21 6.18 1.54
C MET A 254 -32.75 4.86 0.90
N VAL A 255 -33.39 4.42 -0.19
CA VAL A 255 -33.02 3.17 -0.88
C VAL A 255 -31.68 3.32 -1.62
N LEU A 256 -31.48 4.46 -2.30
CA LEU A 256 -30.24 4.76 -3.03
C LEU A 256 -29.05 4.99 -2.06
N ALA A 257 -29.30 5.68 -0.95
CA ALA A 257 -28.40 5.87 0.17
C ALA A 257 -28.00 4.53 0.78
N GLY A 258 -28.96 3.68 1.14
CA GLY A 258 -28.70 2.36 1.70
C GLY A 258 -27.83 1.49 0.79
N LEU A 259 -28.08 1.51 -0.53
CA LEU A 259 -27.28 0.76 -1.52
C LEU A 259 -25.85 1.29 -1.66
N ALA A 260 -25.63 2.60 -1.50
CA ALA A 260 -24.28 3.16 -1.48
C ALA A 260 -23.57 2.81 -0.15
N VAL A 261 -24.23 3.06 0.98
CA VAL A 261 -23.66 3.01 2.32
C VAL A 261 -23.34 1.59 2.81
N VAL A 262 -24.12 0.58 2.39
CA VAL A 262 -23.90 -0.83 2.77
C VAL A 262 -22.50 -1.35 2.43
N TRP A 263 -21.82 -0.78 1.44
CA TRP A 263 -20.46 -1.15 1.07
C TRP A 263 -19.45 0.01 1.15
N ALA A 264 -19.86 1.25 0.88
CA ALA A 264 -18.94 2.37 0.72
C ALA A 264 -18.25 2.77 2.02
N MET A 265 -18.96 2.83 3.15
CA MET A 265 -18.34 3.13 4.44
C MET A 265 -17.51 1.94 4.97
N PRO A 266 -18.05 0.69 4.99
CA PRO A 266 -17.26 -0.49 5.34
C PRO A 266 -15.94 -0.67 4.57
N ILE A 267 -15.93 -0.46 3.25
CA ILE A 267 -14.70 -0.66 2.45
C ILE A 267 -13.63 0.39 2.77
N LEU A 268 -14.01 1.62 3.15
CA LEU A 268 -13.06 2.63 3.60
C LEU A 268 -12.37 2.21 4.92
N PHE A 269 -13.11 1.68 5.89
CA PHE A 269 -12.55 1.14 7.13
C PHE A 269 -11.63 -0.05 6.87
N LEU A 270 -12.04 -0.98 5.99
CA LEU A 270 -11.22 -2.12 5.57
C LEU A 270 -9.89 -1.67 4.93
N ILE A 271 -9.93 -0.70 4.01
CA ILE A 271 -8.72 -0.17 3.36
C ILE A 271 -7.83 0.58 4.37
N ALA A 272 -8.41 1.27 5.35
CA ALA A 272 -7.64 1.89 6.44
C ALA A 272 -6.96 0.84 7.34
N GLY A 273 -7.61 -0.30 7.60
CA GLY A 273 -7.03 -1.47 8.26
C GLY A 273 -5.85 -2.06 7.47
N LEU A 274 -6.07 -2.37 6.18
CA LEU A 274 -5.05 -2.88 5.25
C LEU A 274 -3.82 -1.96 5.23
N GLY A 275 -4.04 -0.64 5.17
CA GLY A 275 -2.98 0.38 5.22
C GLY A 275 -2.28 0.47 6.57
N SER A 276 -2.98 0.22 7.67
CA SER A 276 -2.44 0.25 9.03
C SER A 276 -1.43 -0.85 9.28
N TRP A 277 -1.69 -2.09 8.85
CA TRP A 277 -0.73 -3.20 8.91
C TRP A 277 0.62 -2.82 8.29
N HIS A 278 0.57 -2.30 7.06
CA HIS A 278 1.76 -1.89 6.33
C HIS A 278 2.45 -0.66 6.93
N SER A 279 1.71 0.29 7.53
CA SER A 279 2.33 1.44 8.20
C SER A 279 3.02 1.01 9.50
N LEU A 280 2.34 0.19 10.31
CA LEU A 280 2.82 -0.32 11.59
C LEU A 280 4.09 -1.18 11.42
N ARG A 281 4.10 -2.12 10.45
CA ARG A 281 5.30 -2.95 10.15
C ARG A 281 6.51 -2.13 9.71
N ARG A 282 6.32 -0.96 9.07
CA ARG A 282 7.40 -0.10 8.58
C ARG A 282 7.88 0.94 9.59
N ARG A 283 7.05 1.34 10.56
CA ARG A 283 7.30 2.47 11.47
C ARG A 283 7.36 2.09 12.96
N GLY A 284 6.97 0.85 13.28
CA GLY A 284 6.69 0.44 14.66
C GLY A 284 5.48 1.18 15.26
N PRO A 285 5.03 0.80 16.46
CA PRO A 285 3.84 1.39 17.09
C PRO A 285 3.96 2.90 17.35
N GLY A 286 5.09 3.38 17.88
CA GLY A 286 5.27 4.81 18.16
C GLY A 286 5.29 5.68 16.89
N GLY A 287 6.03 5.24 15.87
CA GLY A 287 6.07 5.94 14.58
C GLY A 287 4.74 5.90 13.84
N PHE A 288 3.94 4.84 14.01
CA PHE A 288 2.58 4.75 13.52
C PHE A 288 1.62 5.70 14.26
N THR A 289 1.62 5.71 15.59
CA THR A 289 0.82 6.64 16.40
C THR A 289 1.09 8.10 16.02
N MET A 290 2.36 8.50 15.93
CA MET A 290 2.74 9.86 15.52
C MET A 290 2.33 10.17 14.07
N GLU A 291 2.41 9.19 13.15
CA GLU A 291 1.90 9.36 11.78
C GLU A 291 0.39 9.59 11.76
N ARG A 292 -0.37 8.84 12.55
CA ARG A 292 -1.83 8.95 12.62
C ARG A 292 -2.30 10.26 13.27
N LEU A 293 -1.67 10.68 14.37
CA LEU A 293 -1.93 11.98 14.99
C LEU A 293 -1.66 13.14 14.01
N ARG A 294 -0.55 13.11 13.26
CA ARG A 294 -0.24 14.16 12.26
C ARG A 294 -1.11 14.12 11.02
N ARG A 295 -1.61 12.95 10.60
CA ARG A 295 -2.43 12.80 9.37
C ARG A 295 -3.93 12.92 9.58
N LEU A 296 -4.43 12.57 10.76
CA LEU A 296 -5.86 12.48 11.07
C LEU A 296 -6.22 13.39 12.24
N GLY A 297 -5.41 13.40 13.31
CA GLY A 297 -5.64 14.24 14.48
C GLY A 297 -5.51 15.74 14.20
N VAL A 298 -4.42 16.18 13.56
CA VAL A 298 -4.23 17.61 13.20
C VAL A 298 -5.36 18.12 12.30
N PRO A 299 -5.75 17.43 11.20
CA PRO A 299 -6.87 17.89 10.37
C PRO A 299 -8.23 17.82 11.05
N LEU A 300 -8.46 16.81 11.90
CA LEU A 300 -9.68 16.71 12.70
C LEU A 300 -9.81 17.94 13.62
N VAL A 301 -8.81 18.22 14.45
CA VAL A 301 -8.84 19.37 15.38
C VAL A 301 -8.99 20.68 14.61
N PHE A 302 -8.22 20.88 13.53
CA PHE A 302 -8.32 22.09 12.71
C PHE A 302 -9.74 22.27 12.12
N ALA A 303 -10.31 21.22 11.51
CA ALA A 303 -11.61 21.30 10.87
C ALA A 303 -12.76 21.42 11.88
N THR A 304 -12.72 20.72 13.01
CA THR A 304 -13.71 20.89 14.10
C THR A 304 -13.68 22.32 14.66
N LEU A 305 -12.52 22.96 14.78
CA LEU A 305 -12.40 24.32 15.30
C LEU A 305 -12.78 25.42 14.29
N THR A 306 -12.66 25.18 12.98
CA THR A 306 -12.75 26.25 11.96
C THR A 306 -13.75 26.04 10.83
N ILE A 307 -14.16 24.78 10.58
CA ILE A 307 -15.00 24.40 9.43
C ILE A 307 -16.38 23.93 9.88
N ILE A 308 -16.45 23.03 10.88
CA ILE A 308 -17.71 22.43 11.35
C ILE A 308 -18.70 23.41 12.01
N PRO A 309 -18.32 24.54 12.64
CA PRO A 309 -19.31 25.51 13.13
C PRO A 309 -20.13 26.16 12.01
N VAL A 310 -19.64 26.17 10.76
CA VAL A 310 -20.33 26.85 9.64
C VAL A 310 -21.61 26.13 9.21
N PRO A 311 -21.63 24.81 8.92
CA PRO A 311 -22.86 24.06 8.69
C PRO A 311 -23.91 24.21 9.80
N GLN A 312 -23.51 24.16 11.06
CA GLN A 312 -24.43 24.30 12.20
C GLN A 312 -25.02 25.72 12.30
N TRP A 313 -24.22 26.76 12.07
CA TRP A 313 -24.76 28.12 11.97
C TRP A 313 -25.71 28.30 10.78
N LEU A 314 -25.41 27.67 9.63
CA LEU A 314 -26.28 27.69 8.45
C LEU A 314 -27.60 26.94 8.67
N ARG A 315 -27.58 25.85 9.45
CA ARG A 315 -28.79 25.13 9.91
C ARG A 315 -29.70 26.05 10.72
N LEU A 316 -29.16 26.76 11.71
CA LEU A 316 -29.95 27.74 12.47
C LEU A 316 -30.45 28.88 11.58
N ARG A 317 -29.59 29.43 10.70
CA ARG A 317 -29.95 30.48 9.72
C ARG A 317 -30.93 30.02 8.63
N ALA A 318 -31.31 28.74 8.58
CA ALA A 318 -32.37 28.26 7.69
C ALA A 318 -33.76 28.68 8.21
N ASP A 319 -33.92 28.80 9.52
CA ASP A 319 -35.09 29.41 10.16
C ASP A 319 -35.13 30.92 9.89
N PRO A 320 -36.20 31.46 9.27
CA PRO A 320 -36.39 32.90 9.09
C PRO A 320 -36.37 33.72 10.39
N ALA A 321 -36.67 33.13 11.54
CA ALA A 321 -36.64 33.81 12.84
C ALA A 321 -35.21 34.01 13.39
N TYR A 322 -34.21 33.26 12.88
CA TYR A 322 -32.85 33.27 13.42
C TYR A 322 -31.95 34.34 12.79
N HIS A 323 -31.63 35.37 13.59
CA HIS A 323 -30.89 36.57 13.15
C HIS A 323 -29.49 36.72 13.77
N GLU A 324 -29.05 35.77 14.59
CA GLU A 324 -27.78 35.83 15.33
C GLU A 324 -26.55 35.77 14.40
N SER A 325 -25.57 36.64 14.66
CA SER A 325 -24.33 36.68 13.90
C SER A 325 -23.42 35.48 14.20
N TYR A 326 -22.64 35.04 13.22
CA TYR A 326 -21.72 33.90 13.37
C TYR A 326 -20.75 34.03 14.56
N LEU A 327 -20.26 35.24 14.85
CA LEU A 327 -19.34 35.49 15.97
C LEU A 327 -20.00 35.33 17.35
N HIS A 328 -21.31 35.55 17.45
CA HIS A 328 -22.07 35.35 18.69
C HIS A 328 -22.50 33.89 18.87
N PHE A 329 -22.74 33.18 17.75
CA PHE A 329 -22.99 31.74 17.75
C PHE A 329 -21.73 30.92 18.15
N LEU A 330 -20.53 31.34 17.72
CA LEU A 330 -19.31 30.54 17.86
C LEU A 330 -18.99 30.08 19.31
N PRO A 331 -19.13 30.90 20.37
CA PRO A 331 -19.00 30.44 21.75
C PRO A 331 -20.03 29.36 22.14
N ARG A 332 -21.28 29.44 21.64
CA ARG A 332 -22.34 28.45 21.88
C ARG A 332 -22.04 27.12 21.21
N PHE A 333 -21.43 27.14 20.03
CA PHE A 333 -20.94 25.91 19.38
C PHE A 333 -19.89 25.18 20.23
N PHE A 334 -19.04 25.89 20.97
CA PHE A 334 -18.04 25.29 21.86
C PHE A 334 -18.53 25.08 23.31
N ALA A 335 -19.83 25.25 23.58
CA ALA A 335 -20.44 24.91 24.87
C ALA A 335 -20.61 23.39 24.99
N VAL A 336 -19.51 22.70 25.29
CA VAL A 336 -19.43 21.23 25.35
C VAL A 336 -19.38 20.68 26.78
N ARG A 337 -19.90 19.47 26.94
CA ARG A 337 -19.80 18.61 28.12
C ARG A 337 -19.01 17.34 27.79
N LEU A 338 -18.37 16.75 28.80
CA LEU A 338 -17.72 15.45 28.68
C LEU A 338 -18.76 14.32 28.84
N GLU A 339 -18.82 13.42 27.87
CA GLU A 339 -19.81 12.34 27.83
C GLU A 339 -19.09 11.00 27.51
N PRO A 340 -18.42 10.37 28.49
CA PRO A 340 -17.53 9.22 28.25
C PRO A 340 -18.21 7.98 27.67
N ALA A 341 -19.53 7.84 27.87
CA ALA A 341 -20.33 6.78 27.29
C ALA A 341 -20.33 6.83 25.75
N GLU A 342 -20.20 8.02 25.16
CA GLU A 342 -20.17 8.21 23.70
C GLU A 342 -18.81 7.93 23.06
N PHE A 343 -17.90 7.23 23.74
CA PHE A 343 -16.60 6.88 23.20
C PHE A 343 -16.70 6.31 21.75
N PRO A 344 -15.89 6.81 20.80
CA PRO A 344 -14.78 7.76 20.96
C PRO A 344 -15.14 9.26 20.90
N PHE A 345 -16.42 9.62 20.80
CA PHE A 345 -16.96 10.99 20.72
C PHE A 345 -17.25 11.57 22.11
N VAL A 346 -16.25 11.58 22.99
CA VAL A 346 -16.40 11.94 24.42
C VAL A 346 -16.74 13.42 24.70
N LEU A 347 -17.03 14.21 23.67
CA LEU A 347 -17.46 15.61 23.75
C LEU A 347 -18.79 15.77 23.04
N GLN A 348 -19.78 16.30 23.74
CA GLN A 348 -21.14 16.54 23.24
C GLN A 348 -21.58 17.96 23.62
N GLY A 349 -22.54 18.53 22.92
CA GLY A 349 -23.09 19.86 23.22
C GLY A 349 -24.46 20.05 22.59
N GLU A 350 -25.09 21.20 22.85
CA GLU A 350 -26.39 21.55 22.23
C GLU A 350 -26.24 21.78 20.71
N HIS A 351 -25.16 22.44 20.31
CA HIS A 351 -24.83 22.77 18.91
C HIS A 351 -23.53 22.11 18.44
N PHE A 352 -22.82 21.42 19.35
CA PHE A 352 -21.53 20.79 19.06
C PHE A 352 -21.73 19.40 18.49
N GLU A 353 -21.12 19.18 17.34
CA GLU A 353 -21.02 17.87 16.71
C GLU A 353 -19.72 17.78 15.90
N THR A 354 -19.40 16.58 15.41
CA THR A 354 -18.26 16.40 14.50
C THR A 354 -18.65 16.47 13.01
N GLY A 355 -19.94 16.59 12.70
CA GLY A 355 -20.47 16.54 11.33
C GLY A 355 -19.99 15.27 10.60
N HIS A 356 -19.72 15.37 9.30
CA HIS A 356 -19.13 14.28 8.51
C HIS A 356 -17.78 13.75 9.02
N LEU A 357 -17.06 14.48 9.89
CA LEU A 357 -15.72 14.09 10.37
C LEU A 357 -15.72 12.87 11.30
N TRP A 358 -16.90 12.36 11.68
CA TRP A 358 -17.04 11.15 12.48
C TRP A 358 -16.20 9.97 11.96
N PHE A 359 -16.12 9.82 10.64
CA PHE A 359 -15.32 8.76 10.01
C PHE A 359 -13.82 8.92 10.31
N VAL A 360 -13.29 10.15 10.33
CA VAL A 360 -11.89 10.42 10.72
C VAL A 360 -11.67 10.24 12.23
N VAL A 361 -12.65 10.57 13.08
CA VAL A 361 -12.59 10.27 14.52
C VAL A 361 -12.47 8.77 14.76
N LEU A 362 -13.37 7.97 14.17
CA LEU A 362 -13.33 6.50 14.27
C LEU A 362 -12.01 5.93 13.71
N LEU A 363 -11.55 6.39 12.54
CA LEU A 363 -10.27 5.96 11.97
C LEU A 363 -9.07 6.27 12.88
N LEU A 364 -9.06 7.44 13.53
CA LEU A 364 -8.02 7.81 14.47
C LEU A 364 -8.11 6.93 15.73
N ALA A 365 -9.28 6.80 16.33
CA ALA A 365 -9.50 5.99 17.53
C ALA A 365 -9.10 4.52 17.31
N PHE A 366 -9.56 3.88 16.23
CA PHE A 366 -9.21 2.49 15.93
C PHE A 366 -7.72 2.31 15.59
N SER A 367 -7.10 3.32 14.95
CA SER A 367 -5.65 3.33 14.74
C SER A 367 -4.87 3.50 16.05
N LEU A 368 -5.35 4.30 17.00
CA LEU A 368 -4.72 4.45 18.30
C LEU A 368 -4.91 3.22 19.18
N LEU A 369 -6.04 2.52 19.06
CA LEU A 369 -6.35 1.26 19.75
C LEU A 369 -5.47 0.09 19.30
N ILE A 370 -5.17 -0.02 18.00
CA ILE A 370 -4.39 -1.16 17.48
C ILE A 370 -2.88 -1.07 17.79
N ALA A 371 -2.36 0.14 18.02
CA ALA A 371 -0.94 0.36 18.32
C ALA A 371 -0.45 -0.29 19.64
N PRO A 372 -1.15 -0.16 20.79
CA PRO A 372 -0.83 -0.92 22.01
C PRO A 372 -1.23 -2.40 21.88
N LEU A 373 -2.34 -2.73 21.22
CA LEU A 373 -2.79 -4.12 21.07
C LEU A 373 -1.70 -5.02 20.44
N VAL A 374 -1.02 -4.53 19.39
CA VAL A 374 0.08 -5.25 18.72
C VAL A 374 1.36 -5.33 19.56
N ARG A 375 1.52 -4.51 20.62
CA ARG A 375 2.59 -4.68 21.62
C ARG A 375 2.24 -5.75 22.65
N LEU A 376 0.96 -5.90 22.98
CA LEU A 376 0.47 -6.81 24.02
C LEU A 376 0.32 -8.26 23.52
N LEU A 377 0.05 -8.48 22.22
CA LEU A 377 -0.05 -9.82 21.66
C LEU A 377 1.33 -10.52 21.55
N PRO A 378 1.51 -11.72 22.13
CA PRO A 378 2.71 -12.53 21.94
C PRO A 378 2.93 -12.86 20.46
N ARG A 379 4.13 -12.59 19.92
CA ARG A 379 4.44 -12.74 18.50
C ARG A 379 4.14 -14.16 17.98
N ASP A 380 4.53 -15.18 18.73
CA ASP A 380 4.34 -16.58 18.35
C ASP A 380 2.87 -17.03 18.44
N GLY A 381 2.08 -16.40 19.32
CA GLY A 381 0.62 -16.58 19.37
C GLY A 381 -0.04 -15.98 18.13
N GLY A 382 0.31 -14.74 17.80
CA GLY A 382 -0.21 -14.02 16.63
C GLY A 382 0.08 -14.75 15.31
N HIS A 383 1.32 -15.19 15.08
CA HIS A 383 1.68 -15.93 13.87
C HIS A 383 0.94 -17.26 13.74
N ARG A 384 0.76 -18.01 14.85
CA ARG A 384 -0.01 -19.28 14.84
C ARG A 384 -1.49 -19.05 14.55
N LEU A 385 -2.11 -18.02 15.14
CA LEU A 385 -3.51 -17.67 14.89
C LEU A 385 -3.71 -17.23 13.42
N LEU A 386 -2.86 -16.32 12.92
CA LEU A 386 -2.92 -15.85 11.53
C LEU A 386 -2.79 -17.02 10.53
N ASN A 387 -1.86 -17.95 10.76
CA ASN A 387 -1.71 -19.11 9.90
C ASN A 387 -2.95 -20.01 9.92
N ARG A 388 -3.55 -20.27 11.10
CA ARG A 388 -4.81 -21.02 11.21
C ARG A 388 -5.94 -20.35 10.43
N LEU A 389 -6.13 -19.05 10.60
CA LEU A 389 -7.16 -18.28 9.88
C LEU A 389 -6.94 -18.30 8.36
N ALA A 390 -5.68 -18.19 7.90
CA ALA A 390 -5.34 -18.26 6.49
C ALA A 390 -5.60 -19.66 5.90
N MET A 391 -5.22 -20.75 6.60
CA MET A 391 -5.57 -22.13 6.24
C MET A 391 -7.10 -22.35 6.21
N THR A 392 -7.86 -21.72 7.10
CA THR A 392 -9.34 -21.78 7.05
C THR A 392 -9.90 -21.06 5.83
N ALA A 393 -9.35 -19.89 5.47
CA ALA A 393 -9.77 -19.12 4.28
C ALA A 393 -9.52 -19.85 2.95
N GLU A 394 -8.58 -20.81 2.91
CA GLU A 394 -8.37 -21.70 1.76
C GLU A 394 -9.61 -22.58 1.46
N ARG A 395 -10.52 -22.80 2.41
CA ARG A 395 -11.82 -23.46 2.15
C ARG A 395 -12.80 -22.51 1.46
N ARG A 396 -13.50 -22.98 0.41
CA ARG A 396 -14.53 -22.18 -0.30
C ARG A 396 -15.59 -21.66 0.67
N GLY A 397 -15.97 -20.39 0.54
CA GLY A 397 -16.97 -19.72 1.37
C GLY A 397 -16.48 -19.31 2.77
N ALA A 398 -15.34 -19.82 3.26
CA ALA A 398 -14.85 -19.49 4.60
C ALA A 398 -14.51 -17.99 4.78
N ILE A 399 -14.19 -17.29 3.69
CA ILE A 399 -13.98 -15.84 3.68
C ILE A 399 -15.27 -15.03 3.94
N LEU A 400 -16.45 -15.67 3.90
CA LEU A 400 -17.73 -15.05 4.23
C LEU A 400 -18.09 -15.16 5.72
N LEU A 401 -17.46 -16.07 6.48
CA LEU A 401 -17.72 -16.26 7.91
C LEU A 401 -17.57 -14.97 8.77
N PRO A 402 -16.68 -14.01 8.46
CA PRO A 402 -16.62 -12.73 9.19
C PRO A 402 -17.90 -11.88 9.09
N ALA A 403 -18.84 -12.20 8.19
CA ALA A 403 -20.18 -11.62 8.17
C ALA A 403 -20.96 -11.92 9.47
N ILE A 404 -20.76 -13.08 10.10
CA ILE A 404 -21.53 -13.53 11.27
C ILE A 404 -21.40 -12.54 12.45
N PRO A 405 -20.20 -12.18 12.94
CA PRO A 405 -20.07 -11.19 14.03
C PRO A 405 -20.47 -9.76 13.62
N ILE A 406 -20.33 -9.37 12.33
CA ILE A 406 -20.81 -8.07 11.84
C ILE A 406 -22.35 -8.02 11.89
N ALA A 407 -23.01 -9.09 11.43
CA ALA A 407 -24.46 -9.25 11.48
C ALA A 407 -24.95 -9.29 12.92
N ALA A 408 -24.27 -10.02 13.82
CA ALA A 408 -24.60 -10.07 15.24
C ALA A 408 -24.48 -8.70 15.92
N ILE A 409 -23.44 -7.92 15.63
CA ILE A 409 -23.34 -6.54 16.14
C ILE A 409 -24.50 -5.68 15.61
N SER A 410 -24.77 -5.73 14.30
CA SER A 410 -25.84 -4.95 13.68
C SER A 410 -27.22 -5.30 14.25
N ALA A 411 -27.45 -6.59 14.53
CA ALA A 411 -28.68 -7.14 15.11
C ALA A 411 -28.87 -6.80 16.59
N LEU A 412 -27.81 -6.81 17.39
CA LEU A 412 -27.89 -6.71 18.86
C LEU A 412 -27.57 -5.31 19.41
N LEU A 413 -26.68 -4.55 18.77
CA LEU A 413 -26.24 -3.23 19.22
C LEU A 413 -26.88 -2.07 18.43
N GLY A 414 -27.74 -2.40 17.45
CA GLY A 414 -28.38 -1.40 16.59
C GLY A 414 -27.52 -0.96 15.40
N LEU A 415 -28.12 -0.12 14.57
CA LEU A 415 -27.45 0.75 13.62
C LEU A 415 -27.52 2.18 14.14
N GLU A 416 -26.64 3.06 13.68
CA GLU A 416 -26.53 4.42 14.20
C GLU A 416 -26.62 5.40 13.02
N GLU A 417 -27.70 6.19 12.96
CA GLU A 417 -27.99 7.13 11.86
C GLU A 417 -26.81 8.12 11.66
N SER A 418 -26.33 8.71 12.75
CA SER A 418 -25.18 9.64 12.82
C SER A 418 -23.88 9.07 12.24
N TYR A 419 -23.75 7.76 12.09
CA TYR A 419 -22.58 7.08 11.50
C TYR A 419 -22.90 6.40 10.16
N ALA A 420 -23.85 6.97 9.43
CA ALA A 420 -24.39 6.46 8.17
C ALA A 420 -24.92 5.02 8.33
N GLY A 421 -25.87 4.82 9.24
CA GLY A 421 -26.63 3.57 9.37
C GLY A 421 -25.79 2.32 9.62
N TRP A 422 -24.76 2.44 10.46
CA TRP A 422 -23.89 1.34 10.87
C TRP A 422 -23.51 1.51 12.34
N SER A 423 -23.38 0.40 13.07
CA SER A 423 -22.77 0.43 14.40
C SER A 423 -21.29 0.83 14.31
N ARG A 424 -20.87 1.75 15.19
CA ARG A 424 -19.46 2.12 15.42
C ARG A 424 -18.58 0.89 15.67
N TRP A 425 -19.12 -0.16 16.28
CA TRP A 425 -18.41 -1.41 16.57
C TRP A 425 -18.31 -2.35 15.36
N ALA A 426 -19.27 -2.30 14.42
CA ALA A 426 -19.16 -3.01 13.15
C ALA A 426 -18.03 -2.41 12.30
N TYR A 427 -17.88 -1.08 12.28
CA TYR A 427 -16.74 -0.42 11.63
C TYR A 427 -15.38 -0.81 12.23
N LEU A 428 -15.31 -1.02 13.55
CA LEU A 428 -14.10 -1.58 14.19
C LEU A 428 -13.79 -2.98 13.65
N LEU A 429 -14.79 -3.85 13.47
CA LEU A 429 -14.57 -5.16 12.84
C LEU A 429 -14.07 -5.04 11.40
N PHE A 430 -14.66 -4.18 10.55
CA PHE A 430 -14.14 -3.96 9.19
C PHE A 430 -12.69 -3.47 9.20
N PHE A 431 -12.32 -2.56 10.11
CA PHE A 431 -10.93 -2.10 10.26
C PHE A 431 -9.99 -3.23 10.71
N LEU A 432 -10.37 -4.02 11.71
CA LEU A 432 -9.58 -5.15 12.21
C LEU A 432 -9.44 -6.27 11.16
N TYR A 433 -10.49 -6.57 10.41
CA TYR A 433 -10.45 -7.51 9.31
C TYR A 433 -9.53 -7.00 8.20
N GLY A 434 -9.64 -5.72 7.82
CA GLY A 434 -8.67 -5.10 6.91
C GLY A 434 -7.21 -5.25 7.39
N PHE A 435 -6.95 -5.10 8.68
CA PHE A 435 -5.62 -5.29 9.24
C PHE A 435 -5.13 -6.76 9.15
N VAL A 436 -6.01 -7.73 9.43
CA VAL A 436 -5.71 -9.17 9.34
C VAL A 436 -5.53 -9.64 7.88
N LEU A 437 -6.40 -9.20 6.96
CA LEU A 437 -6.32 -9.54 5.53
C LEU A 437 -5.00 -9.09 4.89
N ALA A 438 -4.36 -8.03 5.39
CA ALA A 438 -3.06 -7.57 4.92
C ALA A 438 -1.88 -8.43 5.40
N ALA A 439 -2.10 -9.39 6.31
CA ALA A 439 -1.03 -10.21 6.86
C ALA A 439 -0.60 -11.37 5.96
N ASP A 440 -1.50 -11.89 5.10
CA ASP A 440 -1.26 -13.09 4.30
C ASP A 440 -2.01 -13.03 2.95
N GLU A 441 -1.32 -13.33 1.84
CA GLU A 441 -1.86 -13.25 0.47
C GLU A 441 -2.93 -14.33 0.19
N ARG A 442 -3.01 -15.38 1.00
CA ARG A 442 -4.08 -16.39 0.92
C ARG A 442 -5.46 -15.79 1.14
N PHE A 443 -5.57 -14.78 2.00
CA PHE A 443 -6.83 -14.06 2.21
C PHE A 443 -7.29 -13.34 0.94
N ARG A 444 -6.38 -12.62 0.26
CA ARG A 444 -6.65 -11.98 -1.04
C ARG A 444 -7.08 -13.02 -2.08
N THR A 445 -6.39 -14.15 -2.13
CA THR A 445 -6.72 -15.27 -3.01
C THR A 445 -8.13 -15.83 -2.74
N ALA A 446 -8.51 -15.98 -1.47
CA ALA A 446 -9.84 -16.40 -1.06
C ALA A 446 -10.93 -15.37 -1.44
N MET A 447 -10.69 -14.07 -1.23
CA MET A 447 -11.61 -13.00 -1.67
C MET A 447 -11.79 -13.02 -3.19
N ARG A 448 -10.71 -13.14 -3.96
CA ARG A 448 -10.76 -13.26 -5.43
C ARG A 448 -11.53 -14.50 -5.87
N ARG A 449 -11.32 -15.65 -5.22
CA ARG A 449 -12.05 -16.91 -5.50
C ARG A 449 -13.55 -16.77 -5.25
N ASP A 450 -13.94 -16.27 -4.08
CA ASP A 450 -15.33 -16.27 -3.64
C ASP A 450 -16.09 -14.97 -4.02
N ALA A 451 -15.47 -14.06 -4.78
CA ALA A 451 -16.03 -12.74 -5.14
C ALA A 451 -17.42 -12.76 -5.78
N VAL A 452 -17.70 -13.68 -6.72
CA VAL A 452 -19.01 -13.78 -7.38
C VAL A 452 -20.07 -14.40 -6.46
N PRO A 453 -19.81 -15.51 -5.75
CA PRO A 453 -20.66 -15.96 -4.66
C PRO A 453 -20.97 -14.85 -3.65
N ALA A 454 -19.97 -14.09 -3.22
CA ALA A 454 -20.14 -12.95 -2.32
C ALA A 454 -21.03 -11.84 -2.91
N ALA A 455 -20.91 -11.55 -4.21
CA ALA A 455 -21.76 -10.58 -4.89
C ALA A 455 -23.23 -11.01 -4.91
N ILE A 456 -23.49 -12.27 -5.27
CA ILE A 456 -24.84 -12.85 -5.33
C ILE A 456 -25.44 -12.91 -3.91
N THR A 457 -24.70 -13.45 -2.94
CA THR A 457 -25.16 -13.51 -1.54
C THR A 457 -25.41 -12.12 -0.97
N GLY A 458 -24.50 -11.16 -1.18
CA GLY A 458 -24.68 -9.78 -0.70
C GLY A 458 -25.90 -9.10 -1.31
N LEU A 459 -26.13 -9.27 -2.62
CA LEU A 459 -27.30 -8.75 -3.31
C LEU A 459 -28.60 -9.39 -2.80
N LEU A 460 -28.64 -10.72 -2.64
CA LEU A 460 -29.81 -11.41 -2.12
C LEU A 460 -30.13 -10.98 -0.67
N LEU A 461 -29.11 -10.90 0.20
CA LEU A 461 -29.26 -10.42 1.58
C LEU A 461 -29.76 -8.97 1.65
N PHE A 462 -29.26 -8.09 0.76
CA PHE A 462 -29.73 -6.71 0.68
C PHE A 462 -31.16 -6.60 0.17
N LEU A 463 -31.51 -7.30 -0.92
CA LEU A 463 -32.86 -7.29 -1.52
C LEU A 463 -33.92 -7.95 -0.63
N THR A 464 -33.52 -8.85 0.28
CA THR A 464 -34.43 -9.44 1.28
C THR A 464 -34.51 -8.61 2.56
N GLY A 465 -33.40 -8.01 3.00
CA GLY A 465 -33.34 -7.18 4.20
C GLY A 465 -33.96 -5.79 4.03
N MET A 466 -33.81 -5.15 2.87
CA MET A 466 -34.34 -3.80 2.64
C MET A 466 -35.86 -3.70 2.73
N PRO A 467 -36.67 -4.60 2.14
CA PRO A 467 -38.12 -4.57 2.34
C PRO A 467 -38.53 -4.67 3.81
N ALA A 468 -37.86 -5.50 4.61
CA ALA A 468 -38.10 -5.58 6.05
C ALA A 468 -37.73 -4.27 6.77
N PHE A 469 -36.61 -3.64 6.39
CA PHE A 469 -36.18 -2.34 6.90
C PHE A 469 -37.22 -1.25 6.60
N LEU A 470 -37.69 -1.17 5.35
CA LEU A 470 -38.69 -0.21 4.90
C LEU A 470 -40.06 -0.42 5.58
N VAL A 471 -40.47 -1.67 5.82
CA VAL A 471 -41.73 -1.98 6.53
C VAL A 471 -41.66 -1.55 8.00
N THR A 472 -40.54 -1.80 8.70
CA THR A 472 -40.34 -1.26 10.04
C THR A 472 -40.35 0.27 10.01
N ALA A 473 -39.63 0.91 9.09
CA ALA A 473 -39.59 2.37 8.95
C ALA A 473 -40.97 2.99 8.64
N ALA A 474 -41.82 2.31 7.89
CA ALA A 474 -43.17 2.75 7.57
C ALA A 474 -44.20 2.47 8.68
N SER A 475 -43.83 1.70 9.71
CA SER A 475 -44.71 1.39 10.84
C SER A 475 -44.82 2.60 11.78
N PRO A 476 -46.01 2.96 12.29
CA PRO A 476 -46.16 4.11 13.20
C PRO A 476 -45.27 3.97 14.44
N GLY A 477 -44.30 4.88 14.59
CA GLY A 477 -43.32 4.86 15.69
C GLY A 477 -42.25 3.77 15.60
N GLY A 478 -42.13 3.05 14.48
CA GLY A 478 -41.12 2.03 14.27
C GLY A 478 -39.77 2.61 13.84
N ASP A 479 -38.70 2.19 14.52
CA ASP A 479 -37.33 2.56 14.19
C ASP A 479 -36.53 1.33 13.70
N PRO A 480 -36.22 1.22 12.40
CA PRO A 480 -35.44 0.09 11.88
C PRO A 480 -33.97 0.08 12.34
N PHE A 481 -33.45 1.17 12.92
CA PHE A 481 -32.08 1.26 13.40
C PHE A 481 -31.92 0.65 14.80
N THR A 482 -32.88 0.80 15.72
CA THR A 482 -32.76 0.32 17.11
C THR A 482 -33.86 -0.65 17.57
N ASP A 483 -35.03 -0.71 16.93
CA ASP A 483 -36.16 -1.54 17.40
C ASP A 483 -35.78 -3.01 17.60
N MET A 484 -36.15 -3.55 18.76
CA MET A 484 -35.91 -4.96 19.09
C MET A 484 -37.04 -5.89 18.62
N THR A 485 -37.82 -5.47 17.62
CA THR A 485 -38.80 -6.35 16.96
C THR A 485 -38.09 -7.41 16.11
N PRO A 486 -38.65 -8.62 15.95
CA PRO A 486 -38.02 -9.67 15.13
C PRO A 486 -37.76 -9.24 13.67
N LEU A 487 -38.62 -8.38 13.12
CA LEU A 487 -38.46 -7.86 11.75
C LEU A 487 -37.27 -6.88 11.65
N ALA A 488 -37.16 -5.94 12.58
CA ALA A 488 -36.05 -4.98 12.61
C ALA A 488 -34.71 -5.65 12.89
N ILE A 489 -34.65 -6.55 13.87
CA ILE A 489 -33.46 -7.38 14.15
C ILE A 489 -33.08 -8.19 12.91
N GLY A 490 -34.06 -8.81 12.23
CA GLY A 490 -33.85 -9.53 10.98
C GLY A 490 -33.27 -8.65 9.87
N ALA A 491 -33.86 -7.48 9.62
CA ALA A 491 -33.39 -6.51 8.63
C ALA A 491 -31.93 -6.08 8.91
N ARG A 492 -31.61 -5.73 10.16
CA ARG A 492 -30.25 -5.33 10.58
C ARG A 492 -29.25 -6.49 10.49
N THR A 493 -29.66 -7.72 10.79
CA THR A 493 -28.85 -8.93 10.60
C THR A 493 -28.47 -9.11 9.12
N LEU A 494 -29.46 -9.03 8.23
CA LEU A 494 -29.28 -9.18 6.78
C LEU A 494 -28.41 -8.06 6.20
N TYR A 495 -28.62 -6.81 6.64
CA TYR A 495 -27.83 -5.65 6.24
C TYR A 495 -26.34 -5.80 6.65
N GLY A 496 -26.07 -6.16 7.91
CA GLY A 496 -24.71 -6.39 8.39
C GLY A 496 -23.98 -7.51 7.63
N ALA A 497 -24.68 -8.61 7.35
CA ALA A 497 -24.14 -9.71 6.55
C ALA A 497 -23.92 -9.32 5.07
N ALA A 498 -24.84 -8.54 4.48
CA ALA A 498 -24.72 -8.02 3.12
C ALA A 498 -23.48 -7.14 2.97
N GLY A 499 -23.21 -6.24 3.90
CA GLY A 499 -22.05 -5.34 3.84
C GLY A 499 -20.71 -6.07 3.77
N TRP A 500 -20.50 -7.12 4.56
CA TRP A 500 -19.30 -7.96 4.43
C TRP A 500 -19.22 -8.67 3.06
N CYS A 501 -20.34 -9.23 2.60
CA CYS A 501 -20.42 -9.88 1.29
C CYS A 501 -20.09 -8.91 0.14
N CYS A 502 -20.63 -7.68 0.17
CA CYS A 502 -20.32 -6.64 -0.80
C CYS A 502 -18.85 -6.21 -0.75
N VAL A 503 -18.25 -6.07 0.43
CA VAL A 503 -16.82 -5.77 0.58
C VAL A 503 -15.94 -6.88 -0.01
N VAL A 504 -16.25 -8.16 0.26
CA VAL A 504 -15.55 -9.31 -0.34
C VAL A 504 -15.72 -9.33 -1.86
N ALA A 505 -16.93 -9.09 -2.35
CA ALA A 505 -17.23 -9.03 -3.77
C ALA A 505 -16.43 -7.95 -4.49
N ILE A 506 -16.49 -6.69 -4.04
CA ILE A 506 -15.81 -5.55 -4.67
C ILE A 506 -14.31 -5.77 -4.68
N MET A 507 -13.73 -6.09 -3.52
CA MET A 507 -12.28 -6.33 -3.40
C MET A 507 -11.81 -7.52 -4.25
N GLY A 508 -12.60 -8.59 -4.32
CA GLY A 508 -12.28 -9.78 -5.11
C GLY A 508 -12.44 -9.57 -6.61
N LEU A 509 -13.48 -8.86 -7.07
CA LEU A 509 -13.73 -8.55 -8.48
C LEU A 509 -12.68 -7.59 -9.06
N LEU A 510 -12.31 -6.55 -8.30
CA LEU A 510 -11.22 -5.64 -8.68
C LEU A 510 -9.87 -6.36 -8.82
N ASP A 511 -9.67 -7.46 -8.08
CA ASP A 511 -8.48 -8.30 -8.19
C ASP A 511 -8.56 -9.33 -9.33
N ARG A 512 -9.76 -9.71 -9.79
CA ARG A 512 -9.95 -10.57 -10.97
C ARG A 512 -9.64 -9.86 -12.29
N GLY A 513 -9.94 -8.56 -12.38
CA GLY A 513 -9.72 -7.77 -13.60
C GLY A 513 -8.26 -7.61 -14.01
N ARG A 514 -7.32 -7.90 -13.10
CA ARG A 514 -5.90 -8.03 -13.43
C ARG A 514 -5.60 -9.43 -13.96
N LYS A 515 -5.19 -9.52 -15.23
CA LYS A 515 -4.28 -10.60 -15.65
C LYS A 515 -3.13 -10.62 -14.63
N PRO A 516 -2.72 -11.77 -14.04
CA PRO A 516 -1.39 -11.85 -13.47
C PRO A 516 -0.42 -11.41 -14.57
N ALA A 517 0.60 -10.63 -14.22
CA ALA A 517 1.65 -10.28 -15.19
C ALA A 517 2.30 -11.60 -15.61
N SER A 518 1.86 -12.13 -16.75
CA SER A 518 2.31 -13.42 -17.23
C SER A 518 3.79 -13.26 -17.56
N PRO A 519 4.69 -14.07 -16.99
CA PRO A 519 6.02 -14.20 -17.56
C PRO A 519 5.85 -14.94 -18.88
N GLN A 520 5.45 -14.22 -19.94
CA GLN A 520 5.44 -14.70 -21.31
C GLN A 520 6.88 -14.92 -21.74
N ILE A 521 7.39 -16.11 -21.42
CA ILE A 521 8.40 -16.78 -22.22
C ILE A 521 7.65 -17.39 -23.40
N SER A 522 7.37 -16.56 -24.40
CA SER A 522 6.95 -17.00 -25.73
C SER A 522 8.20 -17.02 -26.61
N PRO A 523 8.57 -18.15 -27.25
CA PRO A 523 9.62 -18.14 -28.26
C PRO A 523 9.17 -17.34 -29.48
N GLU A 524 10.14 -16.70 -30.12
CA GLU A 524 10.08 -15.80 -31.27
C GLU A 524 8.83 -15.90 -32.18
N SER A 525 8.09 -14.81 -32.27
CA SER A 525 7.40 -14.40 -33.50
C SER A 525 7.53 -12.89 -33.70
N ASP A 526 8.23 -12.49 -34.76
CA ASP A 526 8.40 -11.09 -35.13
C ASP A 526 7.09 -10.54 -35.73
N THR A 527 6.28 -9.91 -34.89
CA THR A 527 5.22 -8.99 -35.33
C THR A 527 4.87 -8.00 -34.21
N PRO A 528 5.09 -6.68 -34.38
CA PRO A 528 4.91 -5.70 -33.31
C PRO A 528 3.44 -5.27 -33.13
N THR A 529 2.54 -6.23 -32.91
CA THR A 529 1.12 -5.99 -32.63
C THR A 529 0.80 -6.33 -31.17
N GLY A 530 0.71 -5.30 -30.32
CA GLY A 530 0.28 -5.48 -28.92
C GLY A 530 1.21 -4.96 -27.83
N LYS A 531 1.85 -3.80 -28.00
CA LYS A 531 2.30 -3.03 -26.83
C LYS A 531 1.05 -2.59 -26.05
N GLU A 532 0.72 -3.29 -24.95
CA GLU A 532 -0.11 -2.69 -23.90
C GLU A 532 0.61 -1.39 -23.47
N ALA A 533 0.00 -0.25 -23.81
CA ALA A 533 0.67 1.04 -23.67
C ALA A 533 1.02 1.30 -22.19
N PRO A 534 2.21 1.85 -21.88
CA PRO A 534 2.50 2.30 -20.52
C PRO A 534 1.39 3.29 -20.12
N PRO A 535 0.82 3.18 -18.89
CA PRO A 535 -0.34 3.96 -18.49
C PRO A 535 -0.03 5.44 -18.67
N ASP A 536 -0.83 6.12 -19.49
CA ASP A 536 -0.57 7.49 -19.96
C ASP A 536 -0.08 8.37 -18.80
N SER A 537 0.99 9.11 -19.06
CA SER A 537 1.54 10.14 -18.16
C SER A 537 0.45 11.03 -17.55
N ARG A 538 -0.63 11.32 -18.30
CA ARG A 538 -1.82 12.05 -17.81
C ARG A 538 -2.60 11.26 -16.77
N THR A 539 -2.91 10.00 -17.04
CA THR A 539 -3.57 9.06 -16.12
C THR A 539 -2.77 8.88 -14.83
N LEU A 540 -1.45 8.72 -14.92
CA LEU A 540 -0.58 8.61 -13.73
C LEU A 540 -0.53 9.92 -12.91
N ARG A 541 -0.52 11.09 -13.58
CA ARG A 541 -0.65 12.40 -12.91
C ARG A 541 -2.01 12.55 -12.21
N MET A 542 -3.10 12.15 -12.87
CA MET A 542 -4.46 12.18 -12.34
C MET A 542 -4.61 11.30 -11.09
N TYR A 543 -4.10 10.06 -11.11
CA TYR A 543 -4.09 9.21 -9.92
C TYR A 543 -3.27 9.80 -8.76
N LYS A 544 -2.10 10.39 -9.03
CA LYS A 544 -1.28 11.06 -8.00
C LYS A 544 -2.00 12.27 -7.40
N TYR A 545 -2.66 13.07 -8.22
CA TYR A 545 -3.48 14.21 -7.79
C TYR A 545 -4.65 13.74 -6.91
N LEU A 546 -5.47 12.83 -7.43
CA LEU A 546 -6.68 12.34 -6.76
C LEU A 546 -6.36 11.65 -5.43
N ALA A 547 -5.33 10.79 -5.39
CA ALA A 547 -4.88 10.13 -4.17
C ALA A 547 -4.30 11.08 -3.10
N ALA A 548 -3.84 12.28 -3.48
CA ALA A 548 -3.46 13.34 -2.55
C ALA A 548 -4.65 14.20 -2.10
N ALA A 549 -5.65 14.35 -2.97
CA ALA A 549 -6.84 15.16 -2.73
C ALA A 549 -7.89 14.48 -1.81
N VAL A 550 -7.90 13.13 -1.71
CA VAL A 550 -8.96 12.38 -0.97
C VAL A 550 -9.29 12.96 0.41
N LEU A 551 -8.30 13.13 1.30
CA LEU A 551 -8.56 13.64 2.65
C LEU A 551 -8.99 15.12 2.66
N PRO A 552 -8.31 16.05 1.96
CA PRO A 552 -8.78 17.43 1.81
C PRO A 552 -10.19 17.57 1.24
N VAL A 553 -10.52 16.86 0.16
CA VAL A 553 -11.85 16.88 -0.47
C VAL A 553 -12.90 16.36 0.51
N TYR A 554 -12.62 15.24 1.20
CA TYR A 554 -13.49 14.74 2.26
C TYR A 554 -13.69 15.77 3.39
N ILE A 555 -12.66 16.51 3.84
CA ILE A 555 -12.85 17.53 4.89
C ILE A 555 -13.73 18.70 4.38
N LEU A 556 -13.55 19.12 3.13
CA LEU A 556 -14.20 20.33 2.59
C LEU A 556 -15.62 20.10 2.05
N HIS A 557 -15.97 18.89 1.60
CA HIS A 557 -17.15 18.70 0.76
C HIS A 557 -18.49 19.02 1.46
N GLN A 558 -18.79 18.44 2.63
CA GLN A 558 -20.10 18.60 3.26
C GLN A 558 -20.39 20.08 3.63
N PRO A 559 -19.45 20.86 4.20
CA PRO A 559 -19.67 22.29 4.43
C PRO A 559 -19.97 23.09 3.17
N ILE A 560 -19.35 22.73 2.05
CA ILE A 560 -19.62 23.35 0.74
C ILE A 560 -21.00 22.92 0.22
N VAL A 561 -21.37 21.64 0.35
CA VAL A 561 -22.72 21.14 0.02
C VAL A 561 -23.79 21.88 0.81
N VAL A 562 -23.63 22.05 2.12
CA VAL A 562 -24.58 22.77 2.99
C VAL A 562 -24.67 24.25 2.60
N ALA A 563 -23.54 24.92 2.34
CA ALA A 563 -23.52 26.32 1.91
C ALA A 563 -24.18 26.54 0.53
N VAL A 564 -23.99 25.63 -0.43
CA VAL A 564 -24.66 25.68 -1.73
C VAL A 564 -26.15 25.37 -1.58
N ALA A 565 -26.51 24.33 -0.82
CA ALA A 565 -27.89 23.95 -0.55
C ALA A 565 -28.68 25.11 0.09
N TYR A 566 -28.10 25.79 1.09
CA TYR A 566 -28.70 26.97 1.75
C TYR A 566 -29.22 28.03 0.76
N GLY A 567 -28.47 28.29 -0.30
CA GLY A 567 -28.90 29.20 -1.37
C GLY A 567 -29.91 28.57 -2.34
N VAL A 568 -29.67 27.33 -2.78
CA VAL A 568 -30.42 26.68 -3.88
C VAL A 568 -31.80 26.16 -3.47
N VAL A 569 -32.02 25.71 -2.22
CA VAL A 569 -33.34 25.20 -1.79
C VAL A 569 -34.45 26.25 -1.90
N ARG A 570 -34.09 27.54 -1.83
CA ARG A 570 -35.00 28.69 -1.91
C ARG A 570 -35.42 29.06 -3.34
N TRP A 571 -34.86 28.41 -4.37
CA TRP A 571 -35.19 28.71 -5.76
C TRP A 571 -36.56 28.15 -6.15
N GLU A 572 -37.27 28.87 -7.02
CA GLU A 572 -38.47 28.35 -7.71
C GLU A 572 -38.04 27.47 -8.89
N ALA A 573 -37.63 26.24 -8.58
CA ALA A 573 -37.12 25.28 -9.56
C ALA A 573 -37.43 23.83 -9.15
N PRO A 574 -37.65 22.90 -10.10
CA PRO A 574 -37.90 21.50 -9.80
C PRO A 574 -36.77 20.83 -9.01
N MET A 575 -37.12 19.88 -8.14
CA MET A 575 -36.17 19.12 -7.30
C MET A 575 -34.94 18.59 -8.07
N ALA A 576 -35.13 18.03 -9.26
CA ALA A 576 -34.04 17.50 -10.08
C ALA A 576 -33.03 18.58 -10.53
N VAL A 577 -33.51 19.81 -10.82
CA VAL A 577 -32.65 20.94 -11.18
C VAL A 577 -31.86 21.41 -9.96
N LYS A 578 -32.52 21.55 -8.80
CA LYS A 578 -31.86 21.90 -7.54
C LYS A 578 -30.76 20.88 -7.18
N TYR A 579 -31.06 19.59 -7.25
CA TYR A 579 -30.07 18.52 -7.00
C TYR A 579 -28.88 18.60 -7.96
N GLY A 580 -29.13 18.73 -9.28
CA GLY A 580 -28.07 18.84 -10.29
C GLY A 580 -27.16 20.06 -10.07
N VAL A 581 -27.73 21.19 -9.68
CA VAL A 581 -26.97 22.40 -9.33
C VAL A 581 -26.17 22.20 -8.05
N ILE A 582 -26.77 21.67 -6.97
CA ILE A 582 -26.07 21.44 -5.69
C ILE A 582 -24.87 20.50 -5.90
N VAL A 583 -25.06 19.36 -6.59
CA VAL A 583 -23.98 18.41 -6.88
C VAL A 583 -22.87 19.07 -7.71
N THR A 584 -23.23 19.73 -8.82
CA THR A 584 -22.23 20.27 -9.76
C THR A 584 -21.45 21.43 -9.15
N ALA A 585 -22.14 22.39 -8.53
CA ALA A 585 -21.50 23.52 -7.87
C ALA A 585 -20.65 23.06 -6.68
N SER A 586 -21.15 22.13 -5.86
CA SER A 586 -20.38 21.65 -4.70
C SER A 586 -19.12 20.87 -5.12
N LEU A 587 -19.20 20.05 -6.17
CA LEU A 587 -18.03 19.36 -6.72
C LEU A 587 -16.98 20.35 -7.24
N VAL A 588 -17.40 21.33 -8.04
CA VAL A 588 -16.50 22.37 -8.58
C VAL A 588 -15.89 23.21 -7.47
N LEU A 589 -16.70 23.72 -6.54
CA LEU A 589 -16.24 24.55 -5.42
C LEU A 589 -15.33 23.78 -4.47
N THR A 590 -15.58 22.49 -4.21
CA THR A 590 -14.69 21.65 -3.37
C THR A 590 -13.32 21.46 -4.02
N LEU A 591 -13.28 21.24 -5.34
CA LEU A 591 -12.02 21.12 -6.08
C LEU A 591 -11.26 22.46 -6.13
N ILE A 592 -11.95 23.58 -6.35
CA ILE A 592 -11.38 24.94 -6.29
C ILE A 592 -10.83 25.22 -4.89
N ALA A 593 -11.59 24.95 -3.83
CA ALA A 593 -11.16 25.14 -2.45
C ALA A 593 -9.92 24.29 -2.12
N TYR A 594 -9.86 23.05 -2.59
CA TYR A 594 -8.66 22.21 -2.45
C TYR A 594 -7.43 22.80 -3.17
N ASP A 595 -7.56 23.18 -4.45
CA ASP A 595 -6.43 23.67 -5.25
C ASP A 595 -5.97 25.09 -4.85
N LEU A 596 -6.88 25.95 -4.35
CA LEU A 596 -6.56 27.31 -3.90
C LEU A 596 -6.16 27.38 -2.43
N LEU A 597 -6.96 26.82 -1.52
CA LEU A 597 -6.78 26.99 -0.08
C LEU A 597 -5.83 25.93 0.49
N VAL A 598 -5.99 24.66 0.10
CA VAL A 598 -5.23 23.57 0.71
C VAL A 598 -3.85 23.42 0.07
N ARG A 599 -3.79 23.26 -1.25
CA ARG A 599 -2.60 22.80 -1.96
C ARG A 599 -1.45 23.82 -2.00
N ARG A 600 -1.75 25.13 -1.93
CA ARG A 600 -0.80 26.22 -2.22
C ARG A 600 0.28 26.45 -1.15
N THR A 601 -0.02 26.28 0.13
CA THR A 601 0.93 26.61 1.23
C THR A 601 1.37 25.37 2.01
N ARG A 602 2.57 25.40 2.59
CA ARG A 602 3.06 24.31 3.47
C ARG A 602 2.20 24.16 4.73
N VAL A 603 1.69 25.27 5.28
CA VAL A 603 0.86 25.30 6.49
C VAL A 603 -0.48 24.63 6.22
N THR A 604 -1.19 25.02 5.16
CA THR A 604 -2.49 24.43 4.81
C THR A 604 -2.36 22.96 4.40
N ARG A 605 -1.29 22.58 3.68
CA ARG A 605 -0.97 21.16 3.42
C ARG A 605 -0.83 20.35 4.71
N PHE A 606 -0.14 20.89 5.71
CA PHE A 606 0.03 20.24 7.02
C PHE A 606 -1.30 20.16 7.79
N LEU A 607 -2.05 21.26 7.86
CA LEU A 607 -3.37 21.31 8.51
C LEU A 607 -4.37 20.33 7.89
N PHE A 608 -4.26 20.01 6.61
CA PHE A 608 -5.09 18.99 5.93
C PHE A 608 -4.39 17.61 5.79
N GLY A 609 -3.32 17.34 6.56
CA GLY A 609 -2.73 15.99 6.70
C GLY A 609 -1.94 15.50 5.48
N MET A 610 -1.70 16.38 4.50
CA MET A 610 -0.89 16.10 3.33
C MET A 610 0.59 15.94 3.73
N ARG A 611 1.39 15.31 2.86
CA ARG A 611 2.85 15.32 3.04
C ARG A 611 3.36 16.70 2.61
N GLY A 612 4.22 17.31 3.43
CA GLY A 612 4.93 18.55 3.12
C GLY A 612 5.52 18.49 1.73
#